data_AF-A0A950H7B9-F1
#
_entry.id   AF-A0A950H7B9-F1
#
_cell.length_a   1.000
_cell.length_b   1.000
_cell.length_c   1.000
_cell.angle_alpha   90.00
_cell.angle_beta   90.00
_cell.angle_gamma   90.00
#
_symmetry.space_group_name_H-M   'P 1'
#
loop_
_entity.id
_entity.type
_entity.pdbx_description
1 polymer ?
#
loop_
_entity_poly.entity_id
_entity_poly.type
_entity_poly.pdbx_seq_one_letter_code
_entity_poly.pdbx_strand_id
1 'polypeptide(L)'
;MLTTRVDPTSARYEANMRVMADLVSVIHNEEERIREGGGPKAIESQHRKGRLTGRERIELLADPGTFFELGVYAADGMYEEWGGAPAAGVICGLARVHTRLLMLIANDATVKAGAFFPMTCKKVIRAQNIAIENRIPTIYLVDSAGVFLPLQEDVFPDTDDFGRIFRNNAVMSALGIPQIAAIMGMCVAGGGYLPVMCDHVLMTDGSGLFLAGPALVQAAIGQKYSAEELGGAAMHSAISGTADFREPNDQACIARIRSLVDRWGYRRQSPWDRKKPEPPAMAAEEIYGIYDTSPSRPYDVREILARIVDSSRFDEYKAEYGKTLLCGYARIGGFAVGIVANQKLHAQQVDHEGHKRMAFGGVLYTESAEKA
;
A
#
# COMPACT_ATOMS: atom_id res chain seq x y z
N MET A 1 22.22 25.62 0.40
CA MET A 1 22.67 24.23 0.22
C MET A 1 23.10 23.71 1.58
N LEU A 2 22.64 22.53 1.96
CA LEU A 2 23.04 21.89 3.21
C LEU A 2 24.46 21.35 3.03
N THR A 3 25.33 21.62 3.99
CA THR A 3 26.72 21.12 4.02
C THR A 3 26.84 20.05 5.09
N THR A 4 27.49 18.93 4.77
CA THR A 4 27.68 17.86 5.75
C THR A 4 28.84 18.15 6.70
N ARG A 5 28.66 17.78 7.97
CA ARG A 5 29.69 17.74 9.01
C ARG A 5 29.95 16.32 9.51
N VAL A 6 29.35 15.33 8.84
CA VAL A 6 29.47 13.91 9.20
C VAL A 6 30.86 13.44 8.80
N ASP A 7 31.56 12.81 9.74
CA ASP A 7 32.79 12.08 9.48
C ASP A 7 32.47 10.59 9.34
N PRO A 8 32.46 10.04 8.11
CA PRO A 8 32.14 8.65 7.85
C PRO A 8 33.22 7.69 8.38
N THR A 9 34.40 8.18 8.76
CA THR A 9 35.49 7.39 9.33
C THR A 9 35.46 7.35 10.86
N SER A 10 34.52 8.07 11.48
CA SER A 10 34.40 8.09 12.93
C SER A 10 33.89 6.74 13.46
N ALA A 11 34.45 6.29 14.58
CA ALA A 11 34.02 5.03 15.22
C ALA A 11 32.52 5.02 15.56
N ARG A 12 31.94 6.19 15.84
CA ARG A 12 30.50 6.34 16.07
C ARG A 12 29.69 6.06 14.81
N TYR A 13 30.08 6.66 13.68
CA TYR A 13 29.40 6.47 12.41
C TYR A 13 29.43 5.00 11.99
N GLU A 14 30.59 4.35 12.09
CA GLU A 14 30.71 2.92 11.78
C GLU A 14 29.83 2.04 12.68
N ALA A 15 29.78 2.32 13.98
CA ALA A 15 28.94 1.58 14.91
C ALA A 15 27.45 1.73 14.59
N ASN A 16 27.00 2.95 14.31
CA ASN A 16 25.62 3.24 13.92
C ASN A 16 25.25 2.51 12.62
N MET A 17 26.12 2.60 11.61
CA MET A 17 25.91 1.97 10.31
C MET A 17 25.75 0.46 10.43
N ARG A 18 26.59 -0.21 11.24
CA ARG A 18 26.48 -1.66 11.47
C ARG A 18 25.13 -2.04 12.09
N VAL A 19 24.73 -1.36 13.18
CA VAL A 19 23.46 -1.63 13.85
C VAL A 19 22.28 -1.42 12.91
N MET A 20 22.30 -0.35 12.11
CA MET A 20 21.23 -0.08 11.16
C MET A 20 21.19 -1.09 10.01
N ALA A 21 22.35 -1.48 9.48
CA ALA A 21 22.43 -2.51 8.45
C ALA A 21 21.89 -3.86 8.97
N ASP A 22 22.18 -4.22 10.22
CA ASP A 22 21.65 -5.44 10.85
C ASP A 22 20.12 -5.37 10.97
N LEU A 23 19.56 -4.25 11.45
CA LEU A 23 18.12 -4.07 11.58
C LEU A 23 17.39 -4.10 10.23
N VAL A 24 17.94 -3.43 9.21
CA VAL A 24 17.41 -3.45 7.84
C VAL A 24 17.45 -4.87 7.28
N SER A 25 18.51 -5.63 7.56
CA SER A 25 18.62 -7.03 7.13
C SER A 25 17.56 -7.92 7.79
N VAL A 26 17.29 -7.71 9.09
CA VAL A 26 16.19 -8.40 9.80
C VAL A 26 14.84 -8.09 9.15
N ILE A 27 14.56 -6.80 8.90
CA ILE A 27 13.31 -6.38 8.24
C ILE A 27 13.17 -7.02 6.87
N HIS A 28 14.21 -6.99 6.02
CA HIS A 28 14.15 -7.62 4.70
C HIS A 28 13.86 -9.13 4.80
N ASN A 29 14.49 -9.85 5.73
CA ASN A 29 14.23 -11.28 5.91
C ASN A 29 12.80 -11.57 6.37
N GLU A 30 12.25 -10.72 7.25
CA GLU A 30 10.85 -10.81 7.68
C GLU A 30 9.88 -10.51 6.53
N GLU A 31 10.16 -9.49 5.72
CA GLU A 31 9.36 -9.16 4.53
C GLU A 31 9.36 -10.32 3.53
N GLU A 32 10.52 -10.94 3.25
CA GLU A 32 10.61 -12.10 2.37
C GLU A 32 9.76 -13.27 2.87
N ARG A 33 9.82 -13.57 4.18
CA ARG A 33 8.96 -14.59 4.81
C ARG A 33 7.48 -14.26 4.64
N ILE A 34 7.09 -13.00 4.83
CA ILE A 34 5.69 -12.57 4.65
C ILE A 34 5.27 -12.67 3.17
N ARG A 35 6.19 -12.40 2.24
CA ARG A 35 5.95 -12.47 0.79
C ARG A 35 5.66 -13.89 0.29
N GLU A 36 6.04 -14.93 1.04
CA GLU A 36 5.67 -16.33 0.76
C GLU A 36 4.17 -16.63 0.91
N GLY A 37 3.38 -15.71 1.49
CA GLY A 37 1.92 -15.87 1.61
C GLY A 37 1.55 -17.11 2.42
N GLY A 38 0.69 -17.98 1.86
CA GLY A 38 0.33 -19.27 2.46
C GLY A 38 1.42 -20.34 2.43
N GLY A 39 2.62 -19.99 1.94
CA GLY A 39 3.79 -20.85 1.84
C GLY A 39 3.82 -21.74 0.60
N PRO A 40 4.94 -22.46 0.38
CA PRO A 40 5.21 -23.17 -0.88
C PRO A 40 4.14 -24.17 -1.31
N LYS A 41 3.53 -24.90 -0.36
CA LYS A 41 2.46 -25.88 -0.65
C LYS A 41 1.19 -25.21 -1.17
N ALA A 42 0.86 -24.03 -0.64
CA ALA A 42 -0.32 -23.29 -1.06
C ALA A 42 -0.10 -22.63 -2.43
N ILE A 43 1.10 -22.11 -2.67
CA ILE A 43 1.53 -21.60 -4.00
C ILE A 43 1.44 -22.72 -5.04
N GLU A 44 2.03 -23.89 -4.78
CA GLU A 44 1.96 -25.03 -5.70
C GLU A 44 0.51 -25.47 -5.96
N SER A 45 -0.34 -25.45 -4.93
CA SER A 45 -1.77 -25.75 -5.07
C SER A 45 -2.50 -24.74 -5.96
N GLN A 46 -2.13 -23.45 -5.88
CA GLN A 46 -2.66 -22.41 -6.76
C GLN A 46 -2.21 -22.63 -8.21
N HIS A 47 -0.92 -22.90 -8.42
CA HIS A 47 -0.37 -23.16 -9.76
C HIS A 47 -0.94 -24.43 -10.39
N ARG A 48 -1.21 -25.49 -9.62
CA ARG A 48 -1.89 -26.71 -10.11
C ARG A 48 -3.29 -26.45 -10.66
N LYS A 49 -3.94 -25.34 -10.27
CA LYS A 49 -5.22 -24.89 -10.85
C LYS A 49 -5.03 -24.06 -12.14
N GLY A 50 -3.80 -23.88 -12.61
CA GLY A 50 -3.47 -23.02 -13.75
C GLY A 50 -3.59 -21.52 -13.46
N ARG A 51 -3.56 -21.12 -12.17
CA ARG A 51 -3.72 -19.73 -11.73
C ARG A 51 -2.42 -19.20 -11.15
N LEU A 52 -2.18 -17.90 -11.33
CA LEU A 52 -1.08 -17.18 -10.70
C LEU A 52 -1.44 -16.82 -9.25
N THR A 53 -0.41 -16.56 -8.44
CA THR A 53 -0.53 -15.92 -7.12
C THR A 53 -0.81 -14.43 -7.26
N GLY A 54 -1.27 -13.79 -6.18
CA GLY A 54 -1.53 -12.34 -6.19
C GLY A 54 -0.29 -11.50 -6.56
N ARG A 55 0.90 -11.91 -6.12
CA ARG A 55 2.16 -11.22 -6.41
C ARG A 55 2.60 -11.39 -7.87
N GLU A 56 2.52 -12.59 -8.42
CA GLU A 56 2.79 -12.85 -9.84
C GLU A 56 1.84 -12.05 -10.76
N ARG A 57 0.57 -11.91 -10.36
CA ARG A 57 -0.40 -11.09 -11.10
C ARG A 57 -0.03 -9.60 -11.06
N ILE A 58 0.39 -9.10 -9.91
CA ILE A 58 0.85 -7.72 -9.76
C ILE A 58 2.11 -7.47 -10.60
N GLU A 59 3.08 -8.37 -10.55
CA GLU A 59 4.32 -8.27 -11.32
C GLU A 59 4.05 -8.23 -12.83
N LEU A 60 3.15 -9.09 -13.31
CA LEU A 60 2.76 -9.10 -14.72
C LEU A 60 1.96 -7.85 -15.13
N LEU A 61 1.19 -7.27 -14.20
CA LEU A 61 0.39 -6.07 -14.46
C LEU A 61 1.24 -4.80 -14.43
N ALA A 62 2.14 -4.66 -13.47
CA ALA A 62 2.93 -3.45 -13.23
C ALA A 62 4.03 -3.23 -14.28
N ASP A 63 4.37 -1.97 -14.53
CA ASP A 63 5.58 -1.61 -15.23
C ASP A 63 6.79 -2.03 -14.35
N PRO A 64 7.88 -2.58 -14.93
CA PRO A 64 8.98 -3.16 -14.16
C PRO A 64 9.57 -2.20 -13.11
N GLY A 65 9.76 -2.70 -11.88
CA GLY A 65 10.40 -1.96 -10.78
C GLY A 65 9.56 -0.82 -10.19
N THR A 66 8.26 -0.74 -10.50
CA THR A 66 7.40 0.38 -10.04
C THR A 66 6.46 0.05 -8.88
N PHE A 67 6.33 -1.23 -8.52
CA PHE A 67 5.44 -1.64 -7.43
C PHE A 67 6.01 -1.25 -6.07
N PHE A 68 5.23 -0.48 -5.33
CA PHE A 68 5.48 -0.07 -3.95
C PHE A 68 4.37 -0.65 -3.07
N GLU A 69 4.71 -1.71 -2.33
CA GLU A 69 3.77 -2.43 -1.48
C GLU A 69 3.41 -1.62 -0.23
N LEU A 70 2.12 -1.65 0.12
CA LEU A 70 1.58 -0.99 1.29
C LEU A 70 1.18 -2.02 2.35
N GLY A 71 1.72 -1.89 3.55
CA GLY A 71 1.35 -2.70 4.70
C GLY A 71 1.73 -4.17 4.55
N VAL A 72 2.99 -4.47 4.16
CA VAL A 72 3.56 -5.83 4.18
C VAL A 72 3.30 -6.51 5.53
N TYR A 73 3.61 -5.83 6.63
CA TYR A 73 3.44 -6.33 8.00
C TYR A 73 1.99 -6.36 8.51
N ALA A 74 0.99 -6.10 7.66
CA ALA A 74 -0.39 -6.21 8.10
C ALA A 74 -0.69 -7.63 8.56
N ALA A 75 -1.24 -7.75 9.77
CA ALA A 75 -1.51 -9.02 10.45
C ALA A 75 -0.29 -9.90 10.76
N ASP A 76 0.93 -9.34 10.75
CA ASP A 76 2.10 -10.06 11.27
C ASP A 76 1.95 -10.29 12.78
N GLY A 77 2.23 -11.52 13.22
CA GLY A 77 1.98 -11.98 14.59
C GLY A 77 0.50 -12.06 15.00
N MET A 78 -0.45 -11.91 14.07
CA MET A 78 -1.89 -12.02 14.35
C MET A 78 -2.46 -13.35 13.85
N TYR A 79 -3.57 -13.79 14.46
CA TYR A 79 -4.35 -14.96 14.04
C TYR A 79 -3.56 -16.29 14.03
N GLU A 80 -2.57 -16.43 14.91
CA GLU A 80 -1.69 -17.62 14.97
C GLU A 80 -2.47 -18.92 15.20
N GLU A 81 -3.58 -18.87 15.96
CA GLU A 81 -4.49 -20.00 16.18
C GLU A 81 -5.10 -20.54 14.87
N TRP A 82 -5.19 -19.69 13.84
CA TRP A 82 -5.65 -20.04 12.50
C TRP A 82 -4.49 -20.28 11.53
N GLY A 83 -3.24 -20.26 11.98
CA GLY A 83 -2.04 -20.37 11.15
C GLY A 83 -1.56 -19.05 10.53
N GLY A 84 -2.05 -17.92 11.03
CA GLY A 84 -1.68 -16.57 10.59
C GLY A 84 -2.37 -16.11 9.30
N ALA A 85 -2.23 -14.82 9.02
CA ALA A 85 -2.68 -14.21 7.77
C ALA A 85 -1.58 -13.27 7.22
N PRO A 86 -0.50 -13.78 6.61
CA PRO A 86 0.58 -12.96 6.07
C PRO A 86 0.07 -11.85 5.16
N ALA A 87 0.57 -10.63 5.35
CA ALA A 87 0.11 -9.42 4.67
C ALA A 87 -1.42 -9.17 4.77
N ALA A 88 -2.08 -9.75 5.77
CA ALA A 88 -3.53 -9.82 5.95
C ALA A 88 -4.27 -10.50 4.79
N GLY A 89 -3.64 -11.44 4.06
CA GLY A 89 -4.26 -12.18 2.95
C GLY A 89 -4.60 -11.33 1.72
N VAL A 90 -4.03 -10.13 1.62
CA VAL A 90 -4.24 -9.20 0.50
C VAL A 90 -2.98 -8.37 0.27
N ILE A 91 -2.55 -8.28 -0.98
CA ILE A 91 -1.44 -7.42 -1.43
C ILE A 91 -2.03 -6.11 -1.93
N CYS A 92 -1.74 -5.02 -1.24
CA CYS A 92 -2.12 -3.67 -1.66
C CYS A 92 -0.86 -2.88 -2.01
N GLY A 93 -0.89 -2.04 -3.03
CA GLY A 93 0.24 -1.19 -3.33
C GLY A 93 0.02 -0.24 -4.49
N LEU A 94 1.00 0.63 -4.70
CA LEU A 94 1.02 1.57 -5.81
C LEU A 94 1.94 1.03 -6.91
N ALA A 95 1.51 1.03 -8.15
CA ALA A 95 2.35 0.70 -9.30
C ALA A 95 2.12 1.66 -10.44
N ARG A 96 3.04 1.67 -11.41
CA ARG A 96 2.76 2.27 -12.72
C ARG A 96 2.29 1.21 -13.69
N VAL A 97 1.32 1.54 -14.54
CA VAL A 97 0.93 0.76 -15.71
C VAL A 97 0.81 1.73 -16.86
N HIS A 98 1.61 1.55 -17.91
CA HIS A 98 1.76 2.57 -18.97
C HIS A 98 2.09 3.95 -18.39
N THR A 99 3.02 3.99 -17.43
CA THR A 99 3.44 5.18 -16.65
C THR A 99 2.37 5.79 -15.72
N ARG A 100 1.12 5.33 -15.78
CA ARG A 100 0.03 5.82 -14.93
C ARG A 100 0.10 5.19 -13.55
N LEU A 101 0.08 6.03 -12.50
CA LEU A 101 0.01 5.54 -11.12
C LEU A 101 -1.37 4.92 -10.85
N LEU A 102 -1.39 3.69 -10.35
CA LEU A 102 -2.58 2.94 -9.99
C LEU A 102 -2.45 2.38 -8.57
N MET A 103 -3.57 2.27 -7.88
CA MET A 103 -3.70 1.45 -6.68
C MET A 103 -4.03 0.02 -7.12
N LEU A 104 -3.24 -0.96 -6.70
CA LEU A 104 -3.46 -2.38 -6.95
C LEU A 104 -3.88 -3.05 -5.65
N ILE A 105 -4.95 -3.84 -5.69
CA ILE A 105 -5.46 -4.60 -4.54
C ILE A 105 -5.69 -6.04 -5.02
N ALA A 106 -4.85 -6.97 -4.60
CA ALA A 106 -4.88 -8.36 -5.03
C ALA A 106 -5.09 -9.29 -3.84
N ASN A 107 -6.15 -10.10 -3.87
CA ASN A 107 -6.31 -11.14 -2.85
C ASN A 107 -5.22 -12.21 -2.98
N ASP A 108 -4.73 -12.69 -1.83
CA ASP A 108 -3.83 -13.83 -1.80
C ASP A 108 -4.61 -15.12 -1.53
N ALA A 109 -4.97 -15.82 -2.61
CA ALA A 109 -5.66 -17.10 -2.53
C ALA A 109 -4.85 -18.18 -1.80
N THR A 110 -3.53 -18.01 -1.63
CA THR A 110 -2.72 -18.94 -0.86
C THR A 110 -2.96 -18.82 0.65
N VAL A 111 -3.38 -17.64 1.12
CA VAL A 111 -3.71 -17.36 2.52
C VAL A 111 -5.20 -17.62 2.74
N LYS A 112 -5.53 -18.82 3.23
CA LYS A 112 -6.93 -19.23 3.54
C LYS A 112 -7.90 -18.98 2.38
N ALA A 113 -7.50 -19.30 1.14
CA ALA A 113 -8.31 -19.06 -0.05
C ALA A 113 -8.72 -17.58 -0.24
N GLY A 114 -7.88 -16.65 0.21
CA GLY A 114 -8.11 -15.21 0.10
C GLY A 114 -9.24 -14.71 0.99
N ALA A 115 -9.56 -15.44 2.06
CA ALA A 115 -10.62 -15.04 3.00
C ALA A 115 -10.29 -13.71 3.70
N PHE A 116 -11.32 -12.90 3.93
CA PHE A 116 -11.20 -11.63 4.63
C PHE A 116 -11.16 -11.84 6.14
N PHE A 117 -9.98 -11.62 6.71
CA PHE A 117 -9.78 -11.40 8.14
C PHE A 117 -10.15 -9.94 8.49
N PRO A 118 -10.33 -9.60 9.79
CA PRO A 118 -10.57 -8.22 10.21
C PRO A 118 -9.51 -7.25 9.67
N MET A 119 -8.23 -7.65 9.68
CA MET A 119 -7.15 -6.84 9.12
C MET A 119 -7.16 -6.75 7.59
N THR A 120 -7.74 -7.72 6.88
CA THR A 120 -7.92 -7.64 5.42
C THR A 120 -8.85 -6.48 5.09
N CYS A 121 -9.99 -6.37 5.79
CA CYS A 121 -10.93 -5.24 5.64
C CYS A 121 -10.22 -3.90 5.84
N LYS A 122 -9.53 -3.74 6.97
CA LYS A 122 -8.81 -2.49 7.29
C LYS A 122 -7.77 -2.15 6.23
N LYS A 123 -7.01 -3.13 5.73
CA LYS A 123 -5.99 -2.92 4.70
C LYS A 123 -6.59 -2.50 3.36
N VAL A 124 -7.68 -3.13 2.92
CA VAL A 124 -8.39 -2.75 1.68
C VAL A 124 -9.02 -1.36 1.81
N ILE A 125 -9.69 -1.07 2.93
CA ILE A 125 -10.30 0.25 3.19
C ILE A 125 -9.22 1.34 3.23
N ARG A 126 -8.06 1.07 3.85
CA ARG A 126 -6.93 2.01 3.84
C ARG A 126 -6.42 2.27 2.44
N ALA A 127 -6.28 1.23 1.60
CA ALA A 127 -5.89 1.38 0.20
C ALA A 127 -6.91 2.22 -0.59
N GLN A 128 -8.21 1.99 -0.41
CA GLN A 128 -9.26 2.82 -1.02
C GLN A 128 -9.22 4.27 -0.54
N ASN A 129 -9.00 4.52 0.76
CA ASN A 129 -8.92 5.88 1.29
C ASN A 129 -7.73 6.64 0.67
N ILE A 130 -6.56 5.98 0.54
CA ILE A 130 -5.42 6.56 -0.18
C ILE A 130 -5.81 6.88 -1.63
N ALA A 131 -6.50 5.96 -2.32
CA ALA A 131 -6.94 6.17 -3.69
C ALA A 131 -7.95 7.32 -3.82
N ILE A 132 -8.89 7.46 -2.88
CA ILE A 132 -9.87 8.54 -2.82
C ILE A 132 -9.19 9.89 -2.59
N GLU A 133 -8.36 9.99 -1.56
CA GLU A 133 -7.65 11.22 -1.16
C GLU A 133 -6.75 11.74 -2.27
N ASN A 134 -6.13 10.83 -3.04
CA ASN A 134 -5.16 11.16 -4.08
C ASN A 134 -5.72 11.02 -5.51
N ARG A 135 -7.01 10.69 -5.66
CA ARG A 135 -7.69 10.41 -6.93
C ARG A 135 -6.94 9.43 -7.84
N ILE A 136 -6.46 8.34 -7.26
CA ILE A 136 -5.71 7.28 -7.94
C ILE A 136 -6.69 6.22 -8.45
N PRO A 137 -6.72 5.89 -9.75
CA PRO A 137 -7.54 4.79 -10.25
C PRO A 137 -7.14 3.45 -9.61
N THR A 138 -8.10 2.56 -9.42
CA THR A 138 -7.91 1.33 -8.63
C THR A 138 -8.18 0.07 -9.46
N ILE A 139 -7.29 -0.91 -9.35
CA ILE A 139 -7.44 -2.23 -9.96
C ILE A 139 -7.56 -3.28 -8.85
N TYR A 140 -8.63 -4.06 -8.89
CA TYR A 140 -8.86 -5.19 -7.99
C TYR A 140 -8.56 -6.50 -8.73
N LEU A 141 -7.67 -7.33 -8.17
CA LEU A 141 -7.37 -8.67 -8.66
C LEU A 141 -7.97 -9.66 -7.66
N VAL A 142 -9.19 -10.10 -7.95
CA VAL A 142 -10.09 -10.76 -7.00
C VAL A 142 -9.95 -12.27 -7.08
N ASP A 143 -9.62 -12.89 -5.95
CA ASP A 143 -9.59 -14.34 -5.76
C ASP A 143 -9.77 -14.63 -4.26
N SER A 144 -11.02 -14.56 -3.81
CA SER A 144 -11.41 -14.56 -2.41
C SER A 144 -12.61 -15.46 -2.14
N ALA A 145 -12.48 -16.32 -1.13
CA ALA A 145 -13.55 -17.14 -0.58
C ALA A 145 -14.61 -16.35 0.22
N GLY A 146 -14.47 -15.03 0.36
CA GLY A 146 -15.37 -14.19 1.15
C GLY A 146 -14.88 -13.96 2.57
N VAL A 147 -15.79 -13.79 3.53
CA VAL A 147 -15.47 -13.52 4.95
C VAL A 147 -14.84 -14.74 5.60
N PHE A 148 -13.81 -14.52 6.44
CA PHE A 148 -13.30 -15.56 7.32
C PHE A 148 -14.30 -15.81 8.45
N LEU A 149 -15.17 -16.81 8.25
CA LEU A 149 -16.35 -17.08 9.08
C LEU A 149 -16.08 -17.18 10.60
N PRO A 150 -14.96 -17.75 11.08
CA PRO A 150 -14.68 -17.79 12.52
C PRO A 150 -14.56 -16.42 13.20
N LEU A 151 -14.33 -15.35 12.43
CA LEU A 151 -14.20 -13.97 12.93
C LEU A 151 -15.21 -13.04 12.25
N GLN A 152 -16.36 -13.57 11.80
CA GLN A 152 -17.33 -12.81 11.01
C GLN A 152 -17.85 -11.54 11.70
N GLU A 153 -17.95 -11.55 13.03
CA GLU A 153 -18.41 -10.43 13.85
C GLU A 153 -17.49 -9.21 13.78
N ASP A 154 -16.21 -9.43 13.47
CA ASP A 154 -15.17 -8.40 13.35
C ASP A 154 -14.87 -8.06 11.87
N VAL A 155 -15.68 -8.60 10.95
CA VAL A 155 -15.49 -8.46 9.51
C VAL A 155 -16.73 -7.90 8.83
N PHE A 156 -17.94 -8.15 9.35
CA PHE A 156 -19.20 -7.90 8.65
C PHE A 156 -19.99 -6.66 9.12
N PRO A 157 -20.29 -6.47 10.43
CA PRO A 157 -21.42 -5.65 10.84
C PRO A 157 -21.16 -4.14 10.95
N ASP A 158 -19.93 -3.69 11.19
CA ASP A 158 -19.68 -2.31 11.60
C ASP A 158 -19.43 -1.34 10.41
N THR A 159 -19.40 -0.06 10.72
CA THR A 159 -19.27 1.06 9.79
C THR A 159 -18.00 1.00 8.94
N ASP A 160 -16.91 0.47 9.50
CA ASP A 160 -15.60 0.33 8.84
C ASP A 160 -15.21 -1.14 8.58
N ASP A 161 -16.22 -2.00 8.42
CA ASP A 161 -16.10 -3.41 8.05
C ASP A 161 -16.30 -3.64 6.54
N PHE A 162 -16.45 -4.90 6.12
CA PHE A 162 -16.43 -5.32 4.72
C PHE A 162 -17.40 -4.52 3.81
N GLY A 163 -18.57 -4.14 4.33
CA GLY A 163 -19.54 -3.31 3.60
C GLY A 163 -19.03 -1.91 3.22
N ARG A 164 -18.06 -1.35 3.96
CA ARG A 164 -17.43 -0.06 3.65
C ARG A 164 -16.72 -0.08 2.30
N ILE A 165 -16.21 -1.23 1.89
CA ILE A 165 -15.49 -1.40 0.62
C ILE A 165 -16.42 -1.05 -0.54
N PHE A 166 -17.63 -1.58 -0.54
CA PHE A 166 -18.65 -1.34 -1.56
C PHE A 166 -19.07 0.13 -1.60
N ARG A 167 -19.33 0.72 -0.42
CA ARG A 167 -19.61 2.16 -0.33
C ARG A 167 -18.48 2.98 -0.96
N ASN A 168 -17.23 2.64 -0.66
CA ASN A 168 -16.08 3.34 -1.21
C ASN A 168 -15.94 3.14 -2.73
N ASN A 169 -16.30 1.97 -3.27
CA ASN A 169 -16.40 1.77 -4.72
C ASN A 169 -17.39 2.75 -5.36
N ALA A 170 -18.60 2.88 -4.80
CA ALA A 170 -19.59 3.86 -5.28
C ALA A 170 -19.10 5.30 -5.16
N VAL A 171 -18.47 5.67 -4.03
CA VAL A 171 -17.92 7.01 -3.81
C VAL A 171 -16.81 7.32 -4.82
N MET A 172 -15.89 6.39 -5.05
CA MET A 172 -14.83 6.54 -6.04
C MET A 172 -15.39 6.73 -7.46
N SER A 173 -16.39 5.94 -7.85
CA SER A 173 -17.06 6.07 -9.15
C SER A 173 -17.74 7.44 -9.28
N ALA A 174 -18.48 7.89 -8.25
CA ALA A 174 -19.10 9.22 -8.22
C ALA A 174 -18.08 10.38 -8.28
N LEU A 175 -16.85 10.18 -7.78
CA LEU A 175 -15.74 11.14 -7.88
C LEU A 175 -15.01 11.10 -9.23
N GLY A 176 -15.40 10.19 -10.13
CA GLY A 176 -14.75 9.94 -11.41
C GLY A 176 -13.36 9.31 -11.25
N ILE A 177 -13.19 8.45 -10.25
CA ILE A 177 -11.97 7.66 -10.03
C ILE A 177 -12.21 6.27 -10.64
N PRO A 178 -11.58 5.94 -11.78
CA PRO A 178 -11.85 4.70 -12.49
C PRO A 178 -11.48 3.45 -11.67
N GLN A 179 -12.31 2.42 -11.79
CA GLN A 179 -12.14 1.14 -11.13
C GLN A 179 -12.30 -0.02 -12.10
N ILE A 180 -11.35 -0.96 -12.06
CA ILE A 180 -11.45 -2.24 -12.76
C ILE A 180 -11.38 -3.35 -11.73
N ALA A 181 -12.28 -4.32 -11.81
CA ALA A 181 -12.15 -5.58 -11.10
C ALA A 181 -11.90 -6.72 -12.09
N ALA A 182 -10.93 -7.57 -11.77
CA ALA A 182 -10.66 -8.79 -12.48
C ALA A 182 -10.87 -9.96 -11.53
N ILE A 183 -11.92 -10.75 -11.78
CA ILE A 183 -12.22 -11.98 -11.05
C ILE A 183 -11.37 -13.10 -11.65
N MET A 184 -10.33 -13.48 -10.93
CA MET A 184 -9.30 -14.43 -11.34
C MET A 184 -9.32 -15.68 -10.45
N GLY A 185 -10.47 -15.96 -9.85
CA GLY A 185 -10.75 -17.18 -9.12
C GLY A 185 -12.12 -17.17 -8.48
N MET A 186 -12.20 -17.52 -7.20
CA MET A 186 -13.50 -17.53 -6.51
C MET A 186 -13.87 -16.13 -6.02
N CYS A 187 -15.16 -15.80 -6.08
CA CYS A 187 -15.70 -14.53 -5.64
C CYS A 187 -17.10 -14.74 -5.05
N VAL A 188 -17.15 -14.90 -3.73
CA VAL A 188 -18.32 -15.46 -3.03
C VAL A 188 -18.98 -14.44 -2.11
N ALA A 189 -20.32 -14.46 -2.07
CA ALA A 189 -21.16 -13.69 -1.18
C ALA A 189 -20.85 -12.19 -1.24
N GLY A 190 -20.47 -11.58 -0.12
CA GLY A 190 -20.13 -10.16 -0.10
C GLY A 190 -18.96 -9.82 -1.03
N GLY A 191 -18.03 -10.75 -1.26
CA GLY A 191 -16.95 -10.59 -2.24
C GLY A 191 -17.49 -10.30 -3.64
N GLY A 192 -18.68 -10.82 -3.98
CA GLY A 192 -19.33 -10.58 -5.26
C GLY A 192 -19.82 -9.15 -5.48
N TYR A 193 -20.06 -8.36 -4.44
CA TYR A 193 -20.49 -6.96 -4.60
C TYR A 193 -19.36 -6.04 -5.04
N LEU A 194 -18.12 -6.31 -4.62
CA LEU A 194 -16.96 -5.46 -4.95
C LEU A 194 -16.73 -5.38 -6.47
N PRO A 195 -16.64 -6.49 -7.23
CA PRO A 195 -16.43 -6.41 -8.67
C PRO A 195 -17.55 -5.68 -9.39
N VAL A 196 -18.80 -6.02 -9.09
CA VAL A 196 -19.98 -5.51 -9.82
C VAL A 196 -20.26 -4.03 -9.56
N MET A 197 -19.57 -3.42 -8.59
CA MET A 197 -19.60 -1.99 -8.32
C MET A 197 -18.42 -1.22 -8.93
N CYS A 198 -17.51 -1.90 -9.62
CA CYS A 198 -16.46 -1.27 -10.40
C CYS A 198 -16.97 -0.89 -11.80
N ASP A 199 -16.26 0.00 -12.50
CA ASP A 199 -16.68 0.49 -13.82
C ASP A 199 -16.47 -0.57 -14.92
N HIS A 200 -15.52 -1.48 -14.73
CA HIS A 200 -15.32 -2.65 -15.58
C HIS A 200 -15.08 -3.92 -14.77
N VAL A 201 -15.69 -5.02 -15.21
CA VAL A 201 -15.55 -6.36 -14.66
C VAL A 201 -14.99 -7.31 -15.70
N LEU A 202 -13.79 -7.82 -15.43
CA LEU A 202 -13.18 -8.91 -16.19
C LEU A 202 -13.33 -10.20 -15.38
N MET A 203 -13.45 -11.33 -16.07
CA MET A 203 -13.57 -12.63 -15.43
C MET A 203 -12.83 -13.70 -16.23
N THR A 204 -11.99 -14.48 -15.56
CA THR A 204 -11.25 -15.58 -16.21
C THR A 204 -12.07 -16.86 -16.26
N ASP A 205 -11.83 -17.71 -17.27
CA ASP A 205 -12.36 -19.07 -17.28
C ASP A 205 -11.95 -19.86 -16.02
N GLY A 206 -12.87 -20.68 -15.53
CA GLY A 206 -12.71 -21.42 -14.28
C GLY A 206 -12.86 -20.57 -13.00
N SER A 207 -13.17 -19.28 -13.12
CA SER A 207 -13.58 -18.43 -12.00
C SER A 207 -15.07 -18.56 -11.69
N GLY A 208 -15.47 -18.18 -10.48
CA GLY A 208 -16.86 -18.22 -10.04
C GLY A 208 -17.27 -16.95 -9.30
N LEU A 209 -18.39 -16.35 -9.70
CA LEU A 209 -19.01 -15.20 -9.04
C LEU A 209 -20.42 -15.57 -8.59
N PHE A 210 -20.72 -15.42 -7.30
CA PHE A 210 -22.05 -15.77 -6.78
C PHE A 210 -22.34 -15.14 -5.42
N LEU A 211 -23.59 -14.74 -5.20
CA LEU A 211 -24.08 -14.33 -3.88
C LEU A 211 -24.17 -15.51 -2.89
N ALA A 212 -24.51 -16.70 -3.41
CA ALA A 212 -24.54 -17.94 -2.65
C ALA A 212 -23.82 -19.01 -3.46
N GLY A 213 -22.76 -19.60 -2.90
CA GLY A 213 -22.02 -20.65 -3.59
C GLY A 213 -22.78 -21.97 -3.71
N PRO A 214 -22.31 -22.92 -4.54
CA PRO A 214 -22.98 -24.20 -4.77
C PRO A 214 -23.35 -24.95 -3.48
N ALA A 215 -22.45 -24.96 -2.49
CA ALA A 215 -22.69 -25.61 -1.21
C ALA A 215 -23.87 -24.96 -0.45
N LEU A 216 -24.00 -23.63 -0.50
CA LEU A 216 -25.09 -22.91 0.17
C LEU A 216 -26.41 -23.08 -0.58
N VAL A 217 -26.41 -23.07 -1.91
CA VAL A 217 -27.59 -23.36 -2.73
C VAL A 217 -28.12 -24.76 -2.45
N GLN A 218 -27.24 -25.75 -2.40
CA GLN A 218 -27.63 -27.12 -2.05
C GLN A 218 -28.18 -27.22 -0.63
N ALA A 219 -27.56 -26.55 0.34
CA ALA A 219 -28.04 -26.55 1.73
C ALA A 219 -29.39 -25.85 1.90
N ALA A 220 -29.61 -24.73 1.19
CA ALA A 220 -30.80 -23.91 1.35
C ALA A 220 -32.03 -24.46 0.63
N ILE A 221 -31.86 -24.96 -0.61
CA ILE A 221 -32.98 -25.35 -1.48
C ILE A 221 -32.81 -26.72 -2.15
N GLY A 222 -31.78 -27.49 -1.80
CA GLY A 222 -31.58 -28.87 -2.28
C GLY A 222 -31.08 -29.02 -3.71
N GLN A 223 -30.92 -27.92 -4.45
CA GLN A 223 -30.46 -27.95 -5.84
C GLN A 223 -28.94 -28.13 -5.93
N LYS A 224 -28.49 -29.00 -6.83
CA LYS A 224 -27.07 -29.25 -7.07
C LYS A 224 -26.67 -28.61 -8.39
N TYR A 225 -25.78 -27.64 -8.31
CA TYR A 225 -25.12 -27.02 -9.46
C TYR A 225 -23.61 -27.10 -9.26
N SER A 226 -22.86 -27.21 -10.35
CA SER A 226 -21.43 -26.91 -10.31
C SER A 226 -21.20 -25.41 -10.16
N ALA A 227 -19.97 -25.01 -9.78
CA ALA A 227 -19.61 -23.59 -9.73
C ALA A 227 -19.72 -22.91 -11.11
N GLU A 228 -19.38 -23.63 -12.18
CA GLU A 228 -19.45 -23.12 -13.56
C GLU A 228 -20.91 -22.89 -13.99
N GLU A 229 -21.80 -23.85 -13.73
CA GLU A 229 -23.23 -23.71 -14.05
C GLU A 229 -23.91 -22.60 -13.26
N LEU A 230 -23.52 -22.44 -11.99
CA LEU A 230 -24.15 -21.46 -11.10
C LEU A 230 -23.69 -20.02 -11.37
N GLY A 231 -22.39 -19.84 -11.66
CA GLY A 231 -21.74 -18.53 -11.59
C GLY A 231 -20.45 -18.44 -12.38
N GLY A 232 -20.27 -19.26 -13.43
CA GLY A 232 -19.06 -19.28 -14.25
C GLY A 232 -18.91 -18.06 -15.15
N ALA A 233 -17.70 -17.88 -15.70
CA ALA A 233 -17.37 -16.75 -16.58
C ALA A 233 -18.25 -16.71 -17.85
N ALA A 234 -18.59 -17.87 -18.40
CA ALA A 234 -19.48 -17.96 -19.56
C ALA A 234 -20.88 -17.44 -19.25
N MET A 235 -21.44 -17.80 -18.09
CA MET A 235 -22.75 -17.33 -17.65
C MET A 235 -22.74 -15.81 -17.44
N HIS A 236 -21.72 -15.28 -16.77
CA HIS A 236 -21.65 -13.84 -16.48
C HIS A 236 -21.41 -12.95 -17.69
N SER A 237 -20.70 -13.45 -18.70
CA SER A 237 -20.43 -12.69 -19.93
C SER A 237 -21.53 -12.81 -20.98
N ALA A 238 -22.21 -13.96 -21.08
CA ALA A 238 -23.16 -14.22 -22.16
C ALA A 238 -24.63 -14.16 -21.73
N ILE A 239 -24.94 -14.36 -20.44
CA ILE A 239 -26.32 -14.48 -19.95
C ILE A 239 -26.69 -13.32 -19.04
N SER A 240 -26.00 -13.15 -17.91
CA SER A 240 -26.34 -12.08 -16.96
C SER A 240 -25.77 -10.71 -17.36
N GLY A 241 -24.70 -10.68 -18.17
CA GLY A 241 -24.03 -9.44 -18.56
C GLY A 241 -23.30 -8.74 -17.41
N THR A 242 -23.02 -9.46 -16.32
CA THR A 242 -22.29 -8.92 -15.15
C THR A 242 -20.79 -8.80 -15.39
N ALA A 243 -20.23 -9.62 -16.27
CA ALA A 243 -18.83 -9.52 -16.69
C ALA A 243 -18.75 -8.89 -18.08
N ASP A 244 -17.99 -7.79 -18.20
CA ASP A 244 -17.79 -7.06 -19.46
C ASP A 244 -16.83 -7.79 -20.40
N PHE A 245 -15.83 -8.45 -19.82
CA PHE A 245 -14.83 -9.21 -20.57
C PHE A 245 -14.60 -10.58 -19.95
N ARG A 246 -14.74 -11.61 -20.78
CA ARG A 246 -14.34 -12.98 -20.45
C ARG A 246 -12.98 -13.27 -21.07
N GLU A 247 -12.05 -13.76 -20.26
CA GLU A 247 -10.68 -14.05 -20.69
C GLU A 247 -10.29 -15.50 -20.32
N PRO A 248 -9.46 -16.19 -21.13
CA PRO A 248 -9.20 -17.62 -20.92
C PRO A 248 -8.31 -17.92 -19.71
N ASN A 249 -7.50 -16.95 -19.25
CA ASN A 249 -6.54 -17.13 -18.16
C ASN A 249 -6.05 -15.79 -17.58
N ASP A 250 -5.21 -15.88 -16.55
CA ASP A 250 -4.67 -14.73 -15.84
C ASP A 250 -3.87 -13.79 -16.75
N GLN A 251 -3.04 -14.33 -17.66
CA GLN A 251 -2.19 -13.56 -18.55
C GLN A 251 -3.02 -12.72 -19.55
N ALA A 252 -4.02 -13.34 -20.17
CA ALA A 252 -4.93 -12.65 -21.09
C ALA A 252 -5.75 -11.57 -20.37
N CYS A 253 -6.22 -11.87 -19.16
CA CYS A 253 -6.94 -10.93 -18.31
C CYS A 253 -6.07 -9.71 -17.95
N ILE A 254 -4.83 -9.93 -17.51
CA ILE A 254 -3.91 -8.83 -17.20
C ILE A 254 -3.56 -8.00 -18.45
N ALA A 255 -3.37 -8.65 -19.60
CA ALA A 255 -3.18 -7.94 -20.87
C ALA A 255 -4.39 -7.07 -21.23
N ARG A 256 -5.62 -7.55 -20.97
CA ARG A 256 -6.85 -6.77 -21.14
C ARG A 256 -6.88 -5.57 -20.20
N ILE A 257 -6.55 -5.74 -18.92
CA ILE A 257 -6.47 -4.63 -17.95
C ILE A 257 -5.51 -3.55 -18.46
N ARG A 258 -4.29 -3.94 -18.84
CA ARG A 258 -3.29 -3.00 -19.39
C ARG A 258 -3.83 -2.26 -20.62
N SER A 259 -4.50 -2.98 -21.53
CA SER A 259 -5.14 -2.39 -22.71
C SER A 259 -6.24 -1.38 -22.37
N LEU A 260 -7.05 -1.64 -21.33
CA LEU A 260 -8.08 -0.71 -20.87
C LEU A 260 -7.47 0.54 -20.23
N VAL A 261 -6.45 0.36 -19.39
CA VAL A 261 -5.71 1.46 -18.73
C VAL A 261 -5.05 2.39 -19.75
N ASP A 262 -4.50 1.84 -20.83
CA ASP A 262 -3.86 2.60 -21.92
C ASP A 262 -4.83 3.59 -22.60
N ARG A 263 -6.13 3.26 -22.63
CA ARG A 263 -7.18 4.12 -23.22
C ARG A 263 -7.75 5.16 -22.27
N TRP A 264 -7.35 5.17 -21.00
CA TRP A 264 -7.81 6.19 -20.06
C TRP A 264 -7.18 7.55 -20.35
N GLY A 265 -7.97 8.61 -20.26
CA GLY A 265 -7.48 9.99 -20.35
C GLY A 265 -6.45 10.32 -19.26
N TYR A 266 -5.50 11.20 -19.54
CA TYR A 266 -4.53 11.64 -18.54
C TYR A 266 -5.11 12.75 -17.67
N ARG A 267 -5.10 12.56 -16.35
CA ARG A 267 -5.41 13.63 -15.39
C ARG A 267 -4.10 14.13 -14.79
N ARG A 268 -3.89 15.44 -14.76
CA ARG A 268 -2.76 16.04 -14.04
C ARG A 268 -2.82 15.61 -12.57
N GLN A 269 -1.84 14.80 -12.15
CA GLN A 269 -1.82 14.16 -10.82
C GLN A 269 -1.47 15.13 -9.69
N SER A 270 -0.70 16.18 -9.97
CA SER A 270 -0.28 17.16 -8.97
C SER A 270 -0.51 18.58 -9.47
N PRO A 271 -1.14 19.47 -8.68
CA PRO A 271 -1.19 20.89 -8.99
C PRO A 271 0.17 21.58 -8.75
N TRP A 272 1.11 20.93 -8.05
CA TRP A 272 2.35 21.54 -7.61
C TRP A 272 3.40 21.62 -8.72
N ASP A 273 4.24 22.65 -8.64
CA ASP A 273 5.34 22.87 -9.59
C ASP A 273 6.36 21.72 -9.53
N ARG A 274 6.74 21.22 -10.71
CA ARG A 274 7.73 20.15 -10.86
C ARG A 274 8.84 20.60 -11.81
N LYS A 275 10.09 20.54 -11.34
CA LYS A 275 11.30 20.73 -12.14
C LYS A 275 11.93 19.39 -12.50
N LYS A 276 12.97 19.41 -13.35
CA LYS A 276 13.79 18.22 -13.59
C LYS A 276 14.34 17.73 -12.23
N PRO A 277 14.14 16.46 -11.85
CA PRO A 277 14.71 15.92 -10.62
C PRO A 277 16.23 16.00 -10.63
N GLU A 278 16.82 16.33 -9.48
CA GLU A 278 18.26 16.32 -9.27
C GLU A 278 18.57 15.47 -8.04
N PRO A 279 19.53 14.52 -8.09
CA PRO A 279 19.85 13.70 -6.93
C PRO A 279 20.36 14.57 -5.76
N PRO A 280 20.24 14.09 -4.51
CA PRO A 280 20.91 14.72 -3.37
C PRO A 280 22.43 14.78 -3.59
N ALA A 281 23.11 15.76 -2.99
CA ALA A 281 24.56 15.93 -3.09
C ALA A 281 25.35 14.95 -2.21
N MET A 282 24.69 14.24 -1.30
CA MET A 282 25.27 13.20 -0.44
C MET A 282 24.53 11.87 -0.66
N ALA A 283 25.22 10.75 -0.42
CA ALA A 283 24.66 9.42 -0.61
C ALA A 283 23.58 9.10 0.45
N ALA A 284 22.50 8.44 0.03
CA ALA A 284 21.37 8.13 0.92
C ALA A 284 21.77 7.13 2.01
N GLU A 285 22.66 6.20 1.69
CA GLU A 285 23.17 5.14 2.56
C GLU A 285 23.90 5.71 3.78
N GLU A 286 24.42 6.93 3.69
CA GLU A 286 25.08 7.60 4.81
C GLU A 286 24.12 7.89 5.98
N ILE A 287 22.80 7.89 5.74
CA ILE A 287 21.78 7.99 6.79
C ILE A 287 21.99 6.92 7.86
N TYR A 288 22.46 5.72 7.49
CA TYR A 288 22.68 4.60 8.42
C TYR A 288 23.74 4.91 9.48
N GLY A 289 24.78 5.67 9.15
CA GLY A 289 25.79 6.07 10.13
C GLY A 289 25.43 7.34 10.91
N ILE A 290 24.46 8.12 10.43
CA ILE A 290 24.01 9.37 11.08
C ILE A 290 22.97 9.09 12.14
N TYR A 291 22.00 8.24 11.83
CA TYR A 291 20.93 7.91 12.76
C TYR A 291 21.50 7.14 13.95
N ASP A 292 21.26 7.65 15.14
CA ASP A 292 21.64 7.00 16.39
C ASP A 292 20.41 6.30 16.97
N THR A 293 20.50 5.00 17.22
CA THR A 293 19.40 4.22 17.79
C THR A 293 19.17 4.54 19.27
N SER A 294 20.12 5.21 19.93
CA SER A 294 19.98 5.63 21.32
C SER A 294 19.18 6.94 21.43
N PRO A 295 18.02 6.96 22.13
CA PRO A 295 17.21 8.18 22.28
C PRO A 295 17.94 9.33 23.01
N SER A 296 19.01 9.03 23.75
CA SER A 296 19.81 10.01 24.49
C SER A 296 20.86 10.72 23.64
N ARG A 297 21.09 10.28 22.40
CA ARG A 297 22.16 10.80 21.55
C ARG A 297 21.60 11.67 20.43
N PRO A 298 21.75 13.01 20.54
CA PRO A 298 21.25 13.91 19.52
C PRO A 298 22.05 13.81 18.21
N TYR A 299 21.40 14.13 17.10
CA TYR A 299 21.99 14.31 15.78
C TYR A 299 21.32 15.48 15.06
N ASP A 300 21.97 16.06 14.05
CA ASP A 300 21.37 17.14 13.27
C ASP A 300 20.49 16.57 12.15
N VAL A 301 19.18 16.83 12.20
CA VAL A 301 18.25 16.38 11.16
C VAL A 301 18.51 17.01 9.80
N ARG A 302 19.26 18.13 9.74
CA ARG A 302 19.74 18.67 8.46
C ARG A 302 20.63 17.68 7.70
N GLU A 303 21.37 16.81 8.40
CA GLU A 303 22.16 15.76 7.74
C GLU A 303 21.29 14.71 7.06
N ILE A 304 20.13 14.39 7.64
CA ILE A 304 19.14 13.50 7.02
C ILE A 304 18.51 14.18 5.81
N LEU A 305 18.05 15.43 5.96
CA LEU A 305 17.43 16.17 4.86
C LEU A 305 18.38 16.35 3.67
N ALA A 306 19.67 16.58 3.93
CA ALA A 306 20.70 16.70 2.90
C ALA A 306 20.82 15.45 2.01
N ARG A 307 20.36 14.29 2.47
CA ARG A 307 20.40 12.99 1.76
C ARG A 307 19.06 12.60 1.14
N ILE A 308 18.02 13.41 1.33
CA ILE A 308 16.66 13.17 0.84
C ILE A 308 16.25 14.20 -0.22
N VAL A 309 16.57 15.48 -0.02
CA VAL A 309 16.08 16.56 -0.89
C VAL A 309 16.98 16.77 -2.10
N ASP A 310 16.39 17.16 -3.22
CA ASP A 310 17.07 17.38 -4.50
C ASP A 310 18.23 18.39 -4.33
N SER A 311 19.43 18.02 -4.80
CA SER A 311 20.68 18.78 -4.66
C SER A 311 21.03 19.21 -3.22
N SER A 312 20.44 18.56 -2.21
CA SER A 312 20.61 18.92 -0.80
C SER A 312 20.27 20.40 -0.51
N ARG A 313 19.35 20.99 -1.28
CA ARG A 313 18.91 22.39 -1.10
C ARG A 313 17.66 22.44 -0.23
N PHE A 314 17.76 23.20 0.86
CA PHE A 314 16.69 23.43 1.81
C PHE A 314 16.70 24.89 2.22
N ASP A 315 15.58 25.56 2.01
CA ASP A 315 15.36 26.95 2.39
C ASP A 315 14.62 26.95 3.73
N GLU A 316 15.38 27.01 4.82
CA GLU A 316 14.84 26.92 6.18
C GLU A 316 13.99 28.16 6.50
N TYR A 317 12.74 27.92 6.88
CA TYR A 317 11.80 28.94 7.33
C TYR A 317 12.04 29.24 8.80
N LYS A 318 12.21 30.54 9.14
CA LYS A 318 12.46 31.02 10.51
C LYS A 318 13.53 30.20 11.25
N ALA A 319 14.74 30.08 10.67
CA ALA A 319 15.81 29.23 11.19
C ALA A 319 16.23 29.55 12.64
N GLU A 320 16.08 30.80 13.05
CA GLU A 320 16.46 31.27 14.39
C GLU A 320 15.37 31.08 15.45
N TYR A 321 14.14 30.73 15.03
CA TYR A 321 12.96 30.62 15.89
C TYR A 321 12.50 29.16 16.00
N GLY A 322 12.00 28.76 17.17
CA GLY A 322 11.45 27.40 17.38
C GLY A 322 12.42 26.27 16.99
N LYS A 323 13.69 26.36 17.42
CA LYS A 323 14.82 25.55 16.89
C LYS A 323 14.70 24.03 17.11
N THR A 324 13.75 23.56 17.92
CA THR A 324 13.47 22.12 18.07
C THR A 324 12.63 21.54 16.91
N LEU A 325 12.20 22.37 15.97
CA LEU A 325 11.52 21.97 14.74
C LEU A 325 12.14 22.68 13.53
N LEU A 326 12.51 21.88 12.53
CA LEU A 326 12.90 22.38 11.22
C LEU A 326 11.65 22.51 10.37
N CYS A 327 11.45 23.70 9.80
CA CYS A 327 10.43 23.96 8.81
C CYS A 327 11.12 24.61 7.61
N GLY A 328 10.70 24.29 6.39
CA GLY A 328 11.27 24.94 5.22
C GLY A 328 10.83 24.33 3.92
N TYR A 329 11.38 24.86 2.83
CA TYR A 329 11.01 24.48 1.48
C TYR A 329 12.15 23.72 0.81
N ALA A 330 11.79 22.70 0.02
CA ALA A 330 12.74 21.92 -0.76
C ALA A 330 12.09 21.38 -2.03
N ARG A 331 12.82 20.51 -2.73
CA ARG A 331 12.26 19.64 -3.76
C ARG A 331 12.60 18.18 -3.49
N ILE A 332 11.68 17.29 -3.83
CA ILE A 332 11.89 15.84 -3.82
C ILE A 332 11.36 15.30 -5.15
N GLY A 333 12.22 14.68 -5.95
CA GLY A 333 11.83 14.18 -7.27
C GLY A 333 11.37 15.31 -8.21
N GLY A 334 11.92 16.50 -8.03
CA GLY A 334 11.57 17.73 -8.75
C GLY A 334 10.34 18.48 -8.22
N PHE A 335 9.49 17.85 -7.40
CA PHE A 335 8.28 18.48 -6.86
C PHE A 335 8.61 19.44 -5.73
N ALA A 336 8.02 20.64 -5.75
CA ALA A 336 8.11 21.56 -4.62
C ALA A 336 7.39 20.98 -3.39
N VAL A 337 8.06 20.98 -2.24
CA VAL A 337 7.54 20.45 -0.97
C VAL A 337 7.80 21.41 0.19
N GLY A 338 6.89 21.42 1.15
CA GLY A 338 7.14 21.94 2.51
C GLY A 338 7.53 20.78 3.40
N ILE A 339 8.58 20.95 4.20
CA ILE A 339 9.09 19.93 5.12
C ILE A 339 8.95 20.46 6.54
N VAL A 340 8.39 19.62 7.42
CA VAL A 340 8.35 19.81 8.86
C VAL A 340 9.01 18.59 9.51
N ALA A 341 10.08 18.80 10.26
CA ALA A 341 10.86 17.71 10.85
C ALA A 341 11.34 18.07 12.26
N ASN A 342 11.13 17.19 13.23
CA ASN A 342 11.68 17.37 14.58
C ASN A 342 13.20 17.45 14.52
N GLN A 343 13.79 18.49 15.12
CA GLN A 343 15.23 18.56 15.30
C GLN A 343 15.62 17.74 16.53
N LYS A 344 16.68 16.91 16.43
CA LYS A 344 17.17 16.09 17.55
C LYS A 344 18.29 16.77 18.34
N LEU A 345 18.91 17.83 17.83
CA LEU A 345 19.80 18.69 18.62
C LEU A 345 19.03 19.48 19.70
N HIS A 346 19.66 19.63 20.87
CA HIS A 346 19.22 20.60 21.88
C HIS A 346 19.59 22.02 21.45
N ALA A 347 18.78 22.99 21.85
CA ALA A 347 19.02 24.39 21.53
C ALA A 347 18.76 25.27 22.76
N GLN A 348 19.60 26.29 22.94
CA GLN A 348 19.21 27.40 23.82
C GLN A 348 18.14 28.23 23.13
N GLN A 349 17.12 28.57 23.90
CA GLN A 349 15.97 29.30 23.42
C GLN A 349 15.59 30.39 24.40
N VAL A 350 15.07 31.49 23.85
CA VAL A 350 14.49 32.60 24.61
C VAL A 350 12.99 32.57 24.34
N ASP A 351 12.19 32.53 25.39
CA ASP A 351 10.73 32.64 25.24
C ASP A 351 10.29 34.10 25.01
N HIS A 352 8.99 34.28 24.78
CA HIS A 352 8.40 35.61 24.53
C HIS A 352 8.55 36.58 25.73
N GLU A 353 8.77 36.06 26.93
CA GLU A 353 9.01 36.85 28.15
C GLU A 353 10.50 37.20 28.34
N GLY A 354 11.38 36.70 27.47
CA GLY A 354 12.82 36.95 27.52
C GLY A 354 13.59 35.94 28.39
N HIS A 355 12.95 34.91 28.92
CA HIS A 355 13.61 33.90 29.74
C HIS A 355 14.39 32.91 28.88
N LYS A 356 15.64 32.67 29.26
CA LYS A 356 16.50 31.68 28.61
C LYS A 356 16.22 30.29 29.17
N ARG A 357 15.96 29.33 28.29
CA ARG A 357 15.80 27.91 28.62
C ARG A 357 16.59 27.01 27.68
N MET A 358 16.91 25.81 28.16
CA MET A 358 17.38 24.73 27.31
C MET A 358 16.17 24.00 26.72
N ALA A 359 16.05 23.99 25.40
CA ALA A 359 15.03 23.25 24.68
C ALA A 359 15.60 21.92 24.19
N PHE A 360 14.98 20.81 24.58
CA PHE A 360 15.47 19.48 24.20
C PHE A 360 15.00 19.10 22.80
N GLY A 361 15.90 18.61 21.95
CA GLY A 361 15.55 18.07 20.64
C GLY A 361 14.53 16.93 20.73
N GLY A 362 13.64 16.86 19.76
CA GLY A 362 12.50 15.94 19.74
C GLY A 362 11.29 16.40 20.56
N VAL A 363 11.41 17.48 21.33
CA VAL A 363 10.31 18.04 22.14
C VAL A 363 9.73 19.29 21.45
N LEU A 364 8.40 19.38 21.44
CA LEU A 364 7.68 20.55 20.95
C LEU A 364 7.52 21.57 22.08
N TYR A 365 7.83 22.82 21.78
CA TYR A 365 7.68 23.99 22.64
C TYR A 365 6.75 24.99 21.95
N THR A 366 6.26 25.99 22.69
CA THR A 366 5.34 27.02 22.17
C THR A 366 5.83 27.61 20.84
N GLU A 367 7.09 27.99 20.75
CA GLU A 367 7.64 28.65 19.57
C GLU A 367 7.84 27.69 18.40
N SER A 368 8.13 26.41 18.67
CA SER A 368 8.26 25.42 17.59
C SER A 368 6.88 24.96 17.09
N ALA A 369 5.85 24.99 17.94
CA ALA A 369 4.46 24.83 17.53
C ALA A 369 3.94 26.04 16.74
N GLU A 370 4.27 27.28 17.13
CA GLU A 370 3.93 28.51 16.39
C GLU A 370 4.66 28.64 15.04
N LYS A 371 5.78 27.92 14.89
CA LYS A 371 6.56 27.89 13.65
C LYS A 371 5.98 26.93 12.61
N ALA A 372 5.49 25.77 13.06
CA ALA A 372 4.90 24.72 12.23
C ALA A 372 3.66 25.24 11.49
#